data_AF-A0A3M1NL87-F1
#
_entry.id   AF-A0A3M1NL87-F1
#
_cell.length_a   1.000
_cell.length_b   1.000
_cell.length_c   1.000
_cell.angle_alpha   90.00
_cell.angle_beta   90.00
_cell.angle_gamma   90.00
#
_symmetry.space_group_name_H-M   'P 1'
#
loop_
_entity.id
_entity.type
_entity.pdbx_description
1 polymer ?
#
loop_
_entity_poly.entity_id
_entity_poly.type
_entity_poly.pdbx_seq_one_letter_code
_entity_poly.pdbx_strand_id
1 'polypeptide(L)'
;QAAHRFSWRFYLLVFLLGSLYGVSDEFHQSFVPGRYTELSDFLADSAGVLFGLLCFVKWPKYVRNPSTAPDQERRDSALPAETKDRR
;
A
#
# COMPACT_ATOMS: atom_id res chain seq x y z
N GLN A 1 -9.97 -5.28 14.16
CA GLN A 1 -10.46 -5.90 12.91
C GLN A 1 -10.44 -4.83 11.80
N ALA A 2 -9.31 -4.68 11.10
CA ALA A 2 -9.09 -3.58 10.15
C ALA A 2 -8.95 -4.05 8.69
N ALA A 3 -9.30 -5.30 8.39
CA ALA A 3 -8.95 -5.94 7.12
C ALA A 3 -9.94 -5.71 5.96
N HIS A 4 -11.04 -4.99 6.17
CA HIS A 4 -12.07 -4.78 5.13
C HIS A 4 -12.10 -3.36 4.56
N ARG A 5 -10.94 -2.69 4.46
CA ARG A 5 -10.85 -1.28 4.02
C ARG A 5 -11.06 -1.08 2.51
N PHE A 6 -10.97 -2.15 1.72
CA PHE A 6 -11.13 -2.12 0.27
C PHE A 6 -12.11 -3.19 -0.23
N SER A 7 -12.94 -2.82 -1.20
CA SER A 7 -13.93 -3.69 -1.83
C SER A 7 -13.29 -4.70 -2.78
N TRP A 8 -13.91 -5.86 -3.02
CA TRP A 8 -13.45 -6.85 -4.01
C TRP A 8 -13.20 -6.25 -5.41
N ARG A 9 -14.00 -5.25 -5.78
CA ARG A 9 -13.84 -4.45 -7.01
C ARG A 9 -12.47 -3.76 -7.10
N PHE A 10 -11.93 -3.27 -5.99
CA PHE A 10 -10.62 -2.64 -5.95
C PHE A 10 -9.53 -3.66 -6.30
N TYR A 11 -9.58 -4.85 -5.69
CA TYR A 11 -8.61 -5.91 -5.96
C TYR A 11 -8.68 -6.38 -7.42
N LEU A 12 -9.88 -6.52 -7.99
CA LEU A 12 -10.05 -6.81 -9.41
C LEU A 12 -9.47 -5.71 -10.31
N LEU A 13 -9.71 -4.44 -9.97
CA LEU A 13 -9.22 -3.32 -10.75
C LEU A 13 -7.69 -3.28 -10.75
N VAL A 14 -7.04 -3.49 -9.60
CA VAL A 14 -5.57 -3.59 -9.51
C VAL A 14 -5.05 -4.75 -10.34
N PHE A 15 -5.68 -5.93 -10.25
CA PHE A 15 -5.27 -7.11 -11.02
C PHE A 15 -5.40 -6.88 -12.55
N LEU A 16 -6.53 -6.30 -12.99
CA LEU A 16 -6.76 -6.00 -14.40
C LEU A 16 -5.78 -4.94 -14.93
N LEU A 17 -5.53 -3.87 -14.17
CA LEU A 17 -4.55 -2.85 -14.58
C LEU A 17 -3.13 -3.42 -14.63
N GLY A 18 -2.74 -4.23 -13.65
CA GLY A 18 -1.43 -4.89 -13.65
C GLY A 18 -1.26 -5.86 -14.81
N SER A 19 -2.28 -6.66 -15.11
CA SER A 19 -2.27 -7.56 -16.28
C SER A 19 -2.20 -6.78 -17.59
N LEU A 20 -2.99 -5.70 -17.73
CA LEU A 20 -2.96 -4.85 -18.93
C LEU A 20 -1.61 -4.16 -19.11
N TYR A 21 -0.95 -3.80 -18.01
CA TYR A 21 0.42 -3.28 -18.03
C TYR A 21 1.40 -4.34 -18.54
N GLY A 22 1.34 -5.58 -18.05
CA GLY A 22 2.16 -6.68 -18.58
C GLY A 22 1.95 -6.95 -20.07
N VAL A 23 0.71 -6.90 -20.56
CA VAL A 23 0.44 -6.98 -22.02
C VAL A 23 1.09 -5.82 -22.78
N SER A 24 1.06 -4.62 -22.20
CA SER A 24 1.67 -3.43 -22.80
C SER A 24 3.20 -3.51 -22.80
N ASP A 25 3.80 -4.14 -21.78
CA ASP A 25 5.24 -4.36 -21.70
C ASP A 25 5.69 -5.35 -22.78
N GLU A 26 5.00 -6.49 -22.92
CA GLU A 26 5.25 -7.44 -24.02
C GLU A 26 5.08 -6.77 -25.39
N PHE A 27 4.02 -5.98 -25.57
CA PHE A 27 3.83 -5.22 -26.80
C PHE A 27 5.00 -4.25 -27.05
N HIS A 28 5.51 -3.56 -26.02
CA HIS A 28 6.69 -2.71 -26.14
C HIS A 28 7.97 -3.50 -26.44
N GLN A 29 8.15 -4.67 -25.82
CA GLN A 29 9.28 -5.56 -26.09
C GLN A 29 9.31 -6.04 -27.54
N SER A 30 8.14 -6.20 -28.18
CA SER A 30 8.06 -6.56 -29.61
C SER A 30 8.73 -5.54 -30.55
N PHE A 31 8.89 -4.28 -30.11
CA PHE A 31 9.58 -3.23 -30.87
C PHE A 31 11.08 -3.16 -30.58
N VAL A 32 11.58 -3.92 -29.60
CA VAL A 32 13.00 -3.95 -29.24
C VAL A 32 13.69 -5.09 -30.00
N PRO A 33 14.58 -4.80 -30.96
CA PRO A 33 15.26 -5.84 -31.73
C PRO A 33 16.06 -6.76 -30.81
N GLY A 34 15.89 -8.08 -30.97
CA GLY A 34 16.60 -9.09 -30.16
C GLY A 34 15.92 -9.45 -28.84
N ARG A 35 14.75 -8.87 -28.52
CA ARG A 35 13.83 -9.37 -27.49
C ARG A 35 12.71 -10.16 -28.14
N TYR A 36 12.29 -11.23 -27.48
CA TYR A 36 11.17 -12.06 -27.92
C TYR A 36 10.05 -11.88 -26.92
N THR A 37 8.85 -11.62 -27.42
CA THR A 37 7.66 -11.60 -26.58
C THR A 37 7.30 -13.03 -26.22
N GLU A 38 7.24 -13.34 -24.94
CA GLU A 38 6.89 -14.67 -24.48
C GLU A 38 5.64 -14.65 -23.62
N LEU A 39 4.77 -15.64 -23.83
CA LEU A 39 3.61 -15.85 -22.97
C LEU A 39 4.06 -16.11 -21.51
N SER A 40 5.28 -16.62 -21.31
CA SER A 40 5.96 -16.79 -20.03
C SER A 40 6.03 -15.49 -19.23
N ASP A 41 6.39 -14.39 -19.90
CA ASP A 41 6.72 -13.12 -19.28
C ASP A 41 5.42 -12.41 -18.84
N PHE A 42 4.39 -12.45 -19.68
CA PHE A 42 3.04 -12.02 -19.30
C PHE A 42 2.48 -12.80 -18.08
N LEU A 43 2.72 -14.11 -18.03
CA LEU A 43 2.31 -14.93 -16.88
C LEU A 43 3.09 -14.56 -15.62
N ALA A 44 4.39 -14.25 -15.75
CA ALA A 44 5.21 -13.79 -14.64
C ALA A 44 4.73 -12.44 -14.09
N ASP A 45 4.38 -11.49 -14.97
CA ASP A 45 3.81 -10.20 -14.57
C ASP A 45 2.47 -10.38 -13.83
N SER A 46 1.58 -11.18 -14.39
CA SER A 46 0.28 -11.48 -13.78
C SER A 46 0.43 -12.16 -12.41
N ALA A 47 1.41 -13.07 -12.28
CA ALA A 47 1.75 -13.73 -11.02
C ALA A 47 2.36 -12.75 -10.00
N GLY A 48 3.20 -11.82 -10.45
CA GLY A 48 3.79 -10.76 -9.61
C GLY A 48 2.73 -9.83 -9.04
N VAL A 49 1.75 -9.42 -9.84
CA VAL A 49 0.60 -8.60 -9.39
C VAL A 49 -0.23 -9.35 -8.34
N LEU A 50 -0.54 -10.62 -8.59
CA LEU A 50 -1.26 -11.46 -7.63
C LEU A 50 -0.48 -11.61 -6.31
N PHE A 51 0.82 -11.86 -6.39
CA PHE A 51 1.71 -11.97 -5.23
C PHE A 51 1.75 -10.66 -4.43
N GLY A 52 1.89 -9.52 -5.10
CA GLY A 52 1.85 -8.20 -4.47
C GLY A 52 0.53 -7.94 -3.73
N LEU A 53 -0.61 -8.30 -4.34
CA LEU A 53 -1.92 -8.24 -3.68
C LEU A 53 -1.98 -9.11 -2.41
N LEU A 54 -1.48 -10.34 -2.49
CA LEU A 54 -1.46 -11.26 -1.34
C LEU A 54 -0.59 -10.71 -0.20
N CYS A 55 0.59 -10.17 -0.52
CA CYS A 55 1.46 -9.51 0.45
C CYS A 55 0.79 -8.28 1.07
N PHE A 56 0.13 -7.44 0.28
CA PHE A 56 -0.57 -6.25 0.77
C PHE A 56 -1.68 -6.60 1.78
N VAL A 57 -2.48 -7.63 1.49
CA VAL A 57 -3.54 -8.10 2.40
C VAL A 57 -2.95 -8.69 3.68
N LYS A 58 -1.81 -9.39 3.59
CA LYS A 58 -1.18 -10.10 4.72
C LYS A 58 -0.24 -9.23 5.55
N TRP A 59 0.19 -8.06 5.05
CA TRP A 59 1.14 -7.16 5.73
C TRP A 59 0.54 -5.79 6.10
N PRO A 60 -0.50 -5.72 6.96
CA PRO A 60 -1.14 -4.46 7.33
C PRO A 60 -0.30 -3.59 8.29
N LYS A 61 0.93 -4.01 8.64
CA LYS A 61 1.72 -3.38 9.71
C LYS A 61 2.61 -2.20 9.28
N TYR A 62 2.66 -1.85 7.99
CA TYR A 62 3.63 -0.85 7.49
C TYR A 62 3.08 0.55 7.23
N VAL A 63 1.82 0.83 7.58
CA VAL A 63 1.26 2.19 7.59
C VAL A 63 0.67 2.49 8.96
N ARG A 64 1.51 2.36 9.99
CA ARG A 64 1.18 2.86 11.32
C ARG A 64 1.71 4.29 11.39
N ASN A 65 0.80 5.26 11.31
CA ASN A 65 1.13 6.68 11.39
C ASN A 65 1.85 6.94 12.73
N PRO A 66 3.11 7.42 12.75
CA PRO A 66 3.83 7.70 13.99
C PRO A 66 3.28 8.93 14.76
N SER A 67 2.22 9.58 14.29
CA SER A 67 1.70 10.84 14.86
C SER A 67 0.87 10.71 16.14
N THR A 68 0.86 9.55 16.82
CA THR A 68 0.34 9.49 18.20
C THR A 68 1.46 9.84 19.19
N ALA A 69 2.02 11.05 19.05
CA ALA A 69 2.67 11.69 20.19
C ALA A 69 1.55 12.00 21.20
N PRO A 70 1.70 11.66 22.48
CA PRO A 70 0.62 11.80 23.45
C PRO A 70 0.28 13.29 23.63
N ASP A 71 -0.91 13.69 23.18
CA ASP A 71 -1.55 15.00 23.47
C ASP A 71 -1.57 15.34 24.97
N GLN A 72 -1.35 14.34 25.82
CA GLN A 72 -1.20 14.46 27.26
C GLN A 72 -0.07 15.41 27.67
N GLU A 73 1.12 15.31 27.06
CA GLU A 73 2.28 16.12 27.47
C GLU A 73 2.07 17.61 27.11
N ARG A 74 1.35 17.88 26.02
CA ARG A 74 0.95 19.23 25.63
C ARG A 74 -0.16 19.78 26.52
N ARG A 75 -1.09 18.94 27.01
CA ARG A 75 -2.13 19.31 27.99
C ARG A 75 -1.54 19.58 29.38
N ASP A 76 -0.56 18.78 29.80
CA ASP A 76 0.11 18.91 31.09
C ASP A 76 0.99 20.17 31.17
N SER A 77 1.59 20.57 30.04
CA SER A 77 2.31 21.85 29.92
C SER A 77 1.41 23.09 29.81
N ALA A 78 0.12 22.91 29.53
CA ALA A 78 -0.86 23.99 29.35
C ALA A 78 -1.75 24.25 30.58
N LEU A 79 -1.63 23.44 31.64
CA LEU A 79 -2.28 23.72 32.91
C LEU A 79 -1.54 24.88 33.61
N PRO A 80 -2.18 26.04 33.82
CA PRO A 80 -1.54 27.18 34.45
C PRO A 80 -1.21 26.86 35.92
N ALA A 81 -0.08 27.39 36.38
CA ALA A 81 0.46 27.29 37.74
C ALA A 81 -0.42 28.00 38.81
N GLU A 82 -1.73 27.75 38.82
CA GLU A 82 -2.75 28.51 39.54
C GLU A 82 -3.24 27.83 40.84
N THR A 83 -2.52 26.85 41.37
CA THR A 83 -2.97 26.11 42.59
C THR A 83 -1.89 25.86 43.64
N LYS A 84 -0.88 26.75 43.72
CA LYS A 84 0.10 26.72 44.82
C LYS A 84 0.19 28.03 45.61
N ASP A 85 -0.91 28.77 45.71
CA ASP A 85 -1.01 29.94 46.60
C ASP A 85 -2.38 30.02 47.30
N ARG A 86 -2.75 28.92 47.97
CA ARG A 86 -3.78 28.91 49.03
C ARG A 86 -3.36 27.92 50.11
N ARG A 87 -2.39 28.31 50.93
CA ARG A 87 -2.30 27.87 52.32
C ARG A 87 -1.40 28.78 53.13
#